data_AF-A0A821J9E3-F1
#
_entry.id   AF-A0A821J9E3-F1
#
_cell.length_a   1.000
_cell.length_b   1.000
_cell.length_c   1.000
_cell.angle_alpha   90.00
_cell.angle_beta   90.00
_cell.angle_gamma   90.00
#
_symmetry.space_group_name_H-M   'P 1'
#
loop_
_entity.id
_entity.type
_entity.pdbx_description
1 polymer ?
#
loop_
_entity_poly.entity_id
_entity_poly.type
_entity_poly.pdbx_seq_one_letter_code
_entity_poly.pdbx_strand_id
1 'polypeptide(L)'
;MGARSSRVDVNEWDWSEIEQMTSLSTQQIREILQEFFQAAENDGALNMNEFVNVYTRLFGQERHQDLQQQTVRAFETFDRDRSGTLSIDEFLNAIVMMNHDIPRIDRIDYLIRQNNNYGSQQGDERISSEYGHQIFRRLNDYYDLPPGTEHQCWKQVDRENLGYITQEDLMDYISQQKAYNRRYHNFL
;
A
#
# COMPACT_ATOMS: atom_id res chain seq x y z
N MET A 1 -25.42 23.67 -19.65
CA MET A 1 -25.30 23.36 -18.22
C MET A 1 -23.84 23.04 -17.96
N GLY A 2 -23.09 24.01 -17.42
CA GLY A 2 -21.65 23.87 -17.22
C GLY A 2 -21.37 22.99 -16.01
N ALA A 3 -20.61 21.92 -16.21
CA ALA A 3 -20.16 21.03 -15.15
C ALA A 3 -19.41 21.85 -14.08
N ARG A 4 -19.84 21.74 -12.84
CA ARG A 4 -19.09 22.24 -11.68
C ARG A 4 -17.86 21.34 -11.54
N SER A 5 -16.74 21.73 -12.13
CA SER A 5 -15.42 21.32 -11.65
C SER A 5 -15.22 22.04 -10.31
N SER A 6 -15.78 21.45 -9.26
CA SER A 6 -15.41 21.80 -7.89
C SER A 6 -14.09 21.10 -7.63
N ARG A 7 -12.98 21.84 -7.72
CA ARG A 7 -11.69 21.42 -7.17
C ARG A 7 -11.96 20.90 -5.76
N VAL A 8 -11.76 19.62 -5.54
CA VAL A 8 -11.84 19.01 -4.22
C VAL A 8 -10.85 19.75 -3.33
N ASP A 9 -11.35 20.36 -2.26
CA ASP A 9 -10.49 21.10 -1.33
C ASP A 9 -9.78 20.09 -0.43
N VAL A 10 -8.54 19.76 -0.80
CA VAL A 10 -7.65 18.85 -0.06
C VAL A 10 -7.45 19.29 1.41
N ASN A 11 -7.75 20.56 1.73
CA ASN A 11 -7.61 21.10 3.09
C ASN A 11 -8.71 20.65 4.07
N GLU A 12 -9.79 20.01 3.60
CA GLU A 12 -10.89 19.56 4.47
C GLU A 12 -10.65 18.19 5.14
N TRP A 13 -9.59 17.48 4.76
CA TRP A 13 -9.33 16.11 5.21
C TRP A 13 -8.24 16.08 6.29
N ASP A 14 -8.45 15.31 7.36
CA ASP A 14 -7.48 15.08 8.43
C ASP A 14 -6.56 13.92 8.06
N TRP A 15 -5.32 14.25 7.69
CA TRP A 15 -4.29 13.29 7.26
C TRP A 15 -3.22 13.03 8.32
N SER A 16 -3.50 13.41 9.57
CA SER A 16 -2.57 13.23 10.69
C SER A 16 -2.12 11.78 10.86
N GLU A 17 -2.97 10.82 10.55
CA GLU A 17 -2.63 9.39 10.58
C GLU A 17 -1.57 9.02 9.53
N ILE A 18 -1.72 9.50 8.29
CA ILE A 18 -0.75 9.23 7.22
C ILE A 18 0.61 9.85 7.56
N GLU A 19 0.62 11.09 8.06
CA GLU A 19 1.86 11.77 8.48
C GLU A 19 2.57 11.03 9.61
N GLN A 20 1.82 10.57 10.62
CA GLN A 20 2.37 9.81 11.74
C GLN A 20 2.99 8.47 11.31
N MET A 21 2.41 7.82 10.30
CA MET A 21 2.79 6.46 9.92
C MET A 21 3.83 6.37 8.81
N THR A 22 3.84 7.33 7.89
CA THR A 22 4.59 7.21 6.63
C THR A 22 5.81 8.12 6.58
N SER A 23 6.07 8.91 7.63
CA SER A 23 7.09 9.97 7.68
C SER A 23 6.97 11.04 6.58
N LEU A 24 5.91 10.99 5.77
CA LEU A 24 5.57 12.01 4.79
C LEU A 24 5.10 13.26 5.53
N SER A 25 5.70 14.40 5.23
CA SER A 25 5.21 15.66 5.74
C SER A 25 3.81 15.97 5.20
N THR A 26 3.03 16.73 5.95
CA THR A 26 1.75 17.30 5.50
C THR A 26 1.86 17.94 4.10
N GLN A 27 2.98 18.60 3.78
CA GLN A 27 3.20 19.22 2.47
C GLN A 27 3.34 18.17 1.36
N GLN A 28 4.13 17.11 1.57
CA GLN A 28 4.26 16.02 0.60
C GLN A 28 2.94 15.30 0.37
N ILE A 29 2.17 15.05 1.44
CA ILE A 29 0.84 14.44 1.33
C ILE A 29 -0.08 15.31 0.47
N ARG A 30 -0.08 16.63 0.70
CA ARG A 30 -0.87 17.57 -0.12
C ARG A 30 -0.47 17.55 -1.59
N GLU A 31 0.82 17.50 -1.89
CA GLU A 31 1.32 17.41 -3.28
C GLU A 31 0.89 16.11 -3.96
N ILE A 32 1.03 14.97 -3.27
CA ILE A 32 0.57 13.66 -3.74
C ILE A 32 -0.92 13.68 -4.08
N LEU A 33 -1.74 14.28 -3.20
CA LEU A 33 -3.19 14.36 -3.38
C LEU A 33 -3.58 15.31 -4.51
N GLN A 34 -2.91 16.45 -4.64
CA GLN A 34 -3.16 17.37 -5.75
C GLN A 34 -2.89 16.70 -7.10
N GLU A 35 -1.79 15.95 -7.20
CA GLU A 35 -1.46 15.20 -8.40
C GLU A 35 -2.49 14.10 -8.71
N PHE A 36 -2.97 13.39 -7.68
CA PHE A 36 -4.07 12.43 -7.83
C PHE A 36 -5.33 13.09 -8.38
N PHE A 37 -5.85 14.14 -7.72
CA PHE A 37 -7.12 14.77 -8.11
C PHE A 37 -7.03 15.44 -9.48
N GLN A 38 -5.86 15.95 -9.85
CA GLN A 38 -5.66 16.50 -11.19
C GLN A 38 -5.69 15.42 -12.27
N ALA A 39 -5.13 14.24 -12.00
CA ALA A 39 -5.13 13.13 -12.96
C ALA A 39 -6.47 12.39 -13.01
N ALA A 40 -7.16 12.27 -11.87
CA ALA A 40 -8.45 11.59 -11.71
C ALA A 40 -9.67 12.52 -11.97
N GLU A 41 -9.50 13.67 -12.63
CA GLU A 41 -10.56 14.69 -12.73
C GLU A 41 -11.85 14.15 -13.40
N ASN A 42 -11.73 13.14 -14.28
CA ASN A 42 -12.86 12.66 -15.09
C ASN A 42 -13.70 11.59 -14.39
N ASP A 43 -13.08 10.68 -13.65
CA ASP A 43 -13.70 9.46 -13.11
C ASP A 43 -13.45 9.25 -11.61
N GLY A 44 -12.60 10.08 -10.99
CA GLY A 44 -12.28 9.99 -9.57
C GLY A 44 -11.32 8.84 -9.21
N ALA A 45 -10.71 8.19 -10.20
CA ALA A 45 -9.73 7.13 -10.01
C ALA A 45 -8.57 7.28 -11.00
N LEU A 46 -7.47 6.55 -10.81
CA LEU A 46 -6.35 6.56 -11.74
C LEU A 46 -6.31 5.25 -12.54
N ASN A 47 -6.39 5.33 -13.86
CA ASN A 47 -5.97 4.19 -14.68
C ASN A 47 -4.43 4.02 -14.66
N MET A 48 -3.93 2.93 -15.22
CA MET A 48 -2.48 2.63 -15.23
C MET A 48 -1.64 3.78 -15.78
N ASN A 49 -2.06 4.40 -16.89
CA ASN A 49 -1.28 5.48 -17.52
C ASN A 49 -1.24 6.73 -16.64
N GLU A 50 -2.38 7.09 -16.04
CA GLU A 50 -2.46 8.19 -15.08
C GLU A 50 -1.60 7.94 -13.85
N PHE A 51 -1.65 6.72 -13.30
CA PHE A 51 -0.81 6.32 -12.18
C PHE A 51 0.68 6.45 -12.49
N VAL A 52 1.15 5.91 -13.63
CA VAL A 52 2.55 6.05 -14.05
C VAL A 52 2.95 7.52 -14.19
N ASN A 53 2.09 8.34 -14.78
CA ASN A 53 2.37 9.77 -14.96
C ASN A 53 2.46 10.51 -13.63
N VAL A 54 1.50 10.30 -12.72
CA VAL A 54 1.51 10.88 -11.37
C VAL A 54 2.75 10.45 -10.60
N TYR A 55 3.03 9.15 -10.57
CA TYR A 55 4.21 8.61 -9.88
C TYR A 55 5.52 9.21 -10.44
N THR A 56 5.63 9.31 -11.77
CA THR A 56 6.81 9.90 -12.43
C THR A 56 6.99 11.37 -12.06
N ARG A 57 5.91 12.16 -11.94
CA ARG A 57 6.00 13.57 -11.53
C ARG A 57 6.42 13.71 -10.07
N LEU A 58 5.94 12.84 -9.19
CA LEU A 58 6.23 12.87 -7.76
C LEU A 58 7.64 12.34 -7.41
N PHE A 59 8.11 11.29 -8.10
CA PHE A 59 9.30 10.52 -7.69
C PHE A 59 10.32 10.27 -8.80
N GLY A 60 10.17 10.90 -9.97
CA GLY A 60 10.89 10.58 -11.22
C GLY A 60 12.39 10.88 -11.30
N GLN A 61 13.16 10.63 -10.24
CA GLN A 61 14.63 10.61 -10.31
C GLN A 61 15.23 9.19 -10.46
N GLU A 62 14.44 8.12 -10.37
CA GLU A 62 14.94 6.75 -10.55
C GLU A 62 14.97 6.30 -12.03
N ARG A 63 15.93 5.42 -12.35
CA ARG A 63 16.23 4.98 -13.73
C ARG A 63 14.98 4.38 -14.39
N HIS A 64 14.58 4.95 -15.53
CA HIS A 64 13.34 4.66 -16.25
C HIS A 64 13.02 3.17 -16.54
N GLN A 65 13.99 2.27 -16.50
CA GLN A 65 13.77 0.85 -16.83
C GLN A 65 13.10 0.07 -15.68
N ASP A 66 13.43 0.37 -14.42
CA ASP A 66 12.83 -0.32 -13.27
C ASP A 66 11.47 0.28 -12.92
N LEU A 67 11.28 1.57 -13.24
CA LEU A 67 10.06 2.31 -12.94
C LEU A 67 8.81 1.67 -13.54
N GLN A 68 8.84 1.29 -14.82
CA GLN A 68 7.70 0.69 -15.51
C GLN A 68 7.27 -0.65 -14.89
N GLN A 69 8.24 -1.50 -14.54
CA GLN A 69 7.94 -2.80 -13.93
C GLN A 69 7.40 -2.63 -12.51
N GLN A 70 7.98 -1.70 -11.74
CA GLN A 70 7.51 -1.39 -10.39
C GLN A 70 6.10 -0.79 -10.39
N THR A 71 5.79 0.15 -11.30
CA THR A 71 4.46 0.76 -11.36
C THR A 71 3.41 -0.25 -11.81
N VAL A 72 3.71 -1.11 -12.80
CA VAL A 72 2.77 -2.16 -13.23
C VAL A 72 2.47 -3.12 -12.07
N ARG A 73 3.51 -3.62 -11.40
CA ARG A 73 3.32 -4.55 -10.28
C ARG A 73 2.57 -3.89 -9.12
N ALA A 74 2.89 -2.64 -8.78
CA ALA A 74 2.21 -1.91 -7.74
C ALA A 74 0.73 -1.72 -8.08
N PHE A 75 0.41 -1.29 -9.31
CA PHE A 75 -0.96 -1.13 -9.76
C PHE A 75 -1.77 -2.43 -9.63
N GLU A 76 -1.23 -3.55 -10.16
CA GLU A 76 -1.89 -4.86 -10.06
C GLU A 76 -2.03 -5.36 -8.61
N THR A 77 -1.11 -4.98 -7.72
CA THR A 77 -1.14 -5.37 -6.31
C THR A 77 -2.18 -4.57 -5.51
N PHE A 78 -2.36 -3.29 -5.85
CA PHE A 78 -3.16 -2.35 -5.06
C PHE A 78 -4.55 -2.06 -5.65
N ASP A 79 -4.83 -2.43 -6.90
CA ASP A 79 -6.20 -2.52 -7.45
C ASP A 79 -6.93 -3.72 -6.81
N ARG A 80 -7.44 -3.52 -5.58
CA ARG A 80 -7.95 -4.59 -4.72
C ARG A 80 -9.27 -5.14 -5.24
N ASP A 81 -10.10 -4.27 -5.79
CA ASP A 81 -11.41 -4.62 -6.33
C ASP A 81 -11.34 -5.05 -7.81
N ARG A 82 -10.15 -4.96 -8.44
CA ARG A 82 -9.90 -5.28 -9.85
C ARG A 82 -10.75 -4.43 -10.78
N SER A 83 -10.99 -3.18 -10.41
CA SER A 83 -11.70 -2.21 -11.22
C SER A 83 -10.93 -1.82 -12.49
N GLY A 84 -9.60 -2.09 -12.52
CA GLY A 84 -8.70 -1.59 -13.55
C GLY A 84 -8.31 -0.12 -13.35
N THR A 85 -8.61 0.43 -12.16
CA THR A 85 -8.30 1.80 -11.73
C THR A 85 -7.91 1.80 -10.26
N LEU A 86 -7.19 2.82 -9.79
CA LEU A 86 -6.87 2.99 -8.38
C LEU A 86 -7.75 4.09 -7.78
N SER A 87 -8.53 3.73 -6.77
CA SER A 87 -9.14 4.71 -5.87
C SER A 87 -8.07 5.47 -5.08
N ILE A 88 -8.45 6.58 -4.43
CA ILE A 88 -7.52 7.38 -3.61
C ILE A 88 -6.79 6.56 -2.54
N ASP A 89 -7.50 5.64 -1.88
CA ASP A 89 -6.93 4.78 -0.83
C ASP A 89 -5.93 3.78 -1.40
N GLU A 90 -6.24 3.21 -2.57
CA GLU A 90 -5.36 2.26 -3.26
C GLU A 90 -4.12 2.93 -3.83
N PHE A 91 -4.30 4.15 -4.35
CA PHE A 91 -3.20 4.99 -4.79
C PHE A 91 -2.26 5.35 -3.63
N LEU A 92 -2.79 5.80 -2.47
CA LEU A 92 -1.96 6.11 -1.30
C LEU A 92 -1.19 4.88 -0.81
N ASN A 93 -1.84 3.71 -0.75
CA ASN A 93 -1.18 2.45 -0.44
C ASN A 93 -0.02 2.15 -1.41
N ALA A 94 -0.23 2.36 -2.72
CA ALA A 94 0.82 2.18 -3.71
C ALA A 94 1.99 3.16 -3.52
N ILE A 95 1.71 4.45 -3.32
CA ILE A 95 2.74 5.47 -3.09
C ILE A 95 3.58 5.16 -1.86
N VAL A 96 2.95 4.83 -0.73
CA VAL A 96 3.66 4.50 0.51
C VAL A 96 4.54 3.28 0.32
N MET A 97 4.04 2.22 -0.31
CA MET A 97 4.82 0.99 -0.52
C MET A 97 6.04 1.22 -1.41
N MET A 98 5.88 2.02 -2.46
CA MET A 98 6.93 2.30 -3.44
C MET A 98 7.93 3.35 -2.95
N ASN A 99 7.56 4.24 -2.03
CA ASN A 99 8.45 5.30 -1.56
C ASN A 99 9.64 4.71 -0.77
N HIS A 100 10.82 4.73 -1.39
CA HIS A 100 12.00 4.09 -0.83
C HIS A 100 12.61 4.76 0.41
N ASP A 101 12.22 6.00 0.71
CA ASP A 101 12.68 6.77 1.86
C ASP A 101 11.99 6.36 3.16
N ILE A 102 10.79 5.78 3.08
CA ILE A 102 10.05 5.27 4.24
C ILE A 102 10.69 3.94 4.66
N PRO A 103 11.01 3.68 5.95
CA PRO A 103 11.48 2.36 6.34
C PRO A 103 10.47 1.27 5.93
N ARG A 104 10.96 0.17 5.38
CA ARG A 104 10.09 -0.87 4.81
C ARG A 104 9.05 -1.38 5.81
N ILE A 105 9.47 -1.57 7.05
CA ILE A 105 8.60 -2.09 8.11
C ILE A 105 7.43 -1.14 8.34
N ASP A 106 7.67 0.18 8.32
CA ASP A 106 6.64 1.21 8.45
C ASP A 106 5.67 1.21 7.27
N ARG A 107 6.15 0.95 6.04
CA ARG A 107 5.27 0.77 4.86
C ARG A 107 4.32 -0.42 5.04
N ILE A 108 4.84 -1.54 5.54
CA ILE A 108 4.05 -2.75 5.77
C ILE A 108 3.05 -2.51 6.91
N ASP A 109 3.47 -1.83 7.99
CA ASP A 109 2.61 -1.44 9.10
C ASP A 109 1.42 -0.62 8.60
N TYR A 110 1.70 0.42 7.81
CA TYR A 110 0.70 1.26 7.17
C TYR A 110 -0.31 0.45 6.36
N LEU A 111 0.17 -0.42 5.47
CA LEU A 111 -0.72 -1.25 4.64
C LEU A 111 -1.63 -2.13 5.49
N ILE A 112 -1.10 -2.74 6.56
CA ILE A 112 -1.89 -3.61 7.43
C ILE A 112 -3.00 -2.82 8.11
N ARG A 113 -2.68 -1.65 8.71
CA ARG A 113 -3.66 -0.81 9.41
C ARG A 113 -4.78 -0.33 8.50
N GLN A 114 -4.42 0.23 7.35
CA GLN A 114 -5.39 0.81 6.40
C GLN A 114 -6.34 -0.22 5.78
N ASN A 115 -6.00 -1.50 5.88
CA ASN A 115 -6.78 -2.59 5.27
C ASN A 115 -7.38 -3.56 6.30
N ASN A 116 -7.14 -3.37 7.62
CA ASN A 116 -7.66 -4.26 8.67
C ASN A 116 -9.11 -3.93 9.10
N ASN A 117 -10.05 -4.17 8.20
CA ASN A 117 -11.48 -3.95 8.48
C ASN A 117 -11.99 -4.81 9.65
N TYR A 118 -11.47 -6.03 9.83
CA TYR A 118 -11.88 -6.93 10.91
C TYR A 118 -11.53 -6.38 12.29
N GLY A 119 -10.27 -5.97 12.50
CA GLY A 119 -9.82 -5.39 13.76
C GLY A 119 -10.52 -4.06 14.08
N SER A 120 -10.83 -3.26 13.05
CA SER A 120 -11.62 -2.03 13.19
C SER A 120 -13.05 -2.32 13.67
N GLN A 121 -13.72 -3.35 13.12
CA GLN A 121 -15.08 -3.73 13.49
C GLN A 121 -15.19 -4.31 14.90
N GLN A 122 -14.19 -5.07 15.33
CA GLN A 122 -14.16 -5.70 16.66
C GLN A 122 -13.60 -4.77 17.75
N GLY A 123 -12.97 -3.66 17.36
CA GLY A 123 -12.37 -2.68 18.27
C GLY A 123 -11.14 -3.19 19.02
N ASP A 124 -10.53 -4.29 18.56
CA ASP A 124 -9.39 -4.94 19.22
C ASP A 124 -8.16 -5.07 18.32
N GLU A 125 -8.18 -4.47 17.13
CA GLU A 125 -7.10 -4.42 16.14
C GLU A 125 -6.58 -5.80 15.70
N ARG A 126 -7.29 -6.89 16.01
CA ARG A 126 -6.86 -8.24 15.65
C ARG A 126 -6.90 -8.43 14.14
N ILE A 127 -6.00 -9.28 13.67
CA ILE A 127 -5.91 -9.71 12.29
C ILE A 127 -6.46 -11.12 12.22
N SER A 128 -7.58 -11.31 11.51
CA SER A 128 -8.17 -12.62 11.30
C SER A 128 -7.29 -13.50 10.40
N SER A 129 -7.44 -14.82 10.50
CA SER A 129 -6.74 -15.75 9.61
C SER A 129 -7.00 -15.46 8.14
N GLU A 130 -8.23 -15.15 7.75
CA GLU A 130 -8.57 -14.82 6.37
C GLU A 130 -7.78 -13.61 5.87
N TYR A 131 -7.78 -12.52 6.66
CA TYR A 131 -7.09 -11.30 6.28
C TYR A 131 -5.56 -11.45 6.34
N GLY A 132 -5.03 -12.17 7.33
CA GLY A 132 -3.61 -12.50 7.42
C GLY A 132 -3.07 -13.28 6.23
N HIS A 133 -3.84 -14.26 5.72
CA HIS A 133 -3.48 -14.95 4.47
C HIS A 133 -3.45 -14.01 3.27
N GLN A 134 -4.36 -13.03 3.20
CA GLN A 134 -4.35 -12.03 2.13
C GLN A 134 -3.13 -11.12 2.22
N ILE A 135 -2.75 -10.67 3.42
CA ILE A 135 -1.53 -9.88 3.65
C ILE A 135 -0.32 -10.66 3.17
N PHE A 136 -0.13 -11.89 3.65
CA PHE A 136 1.02 -12.70 3.24
C PHE A 136 1.02 -12.98 1.74
N ARG A 137 -0.12 -13.27 1.11
CA ARG A 137 -0.20 -13.46 -0.34
C ARG A 137 0.29 -12.21 -1.08
N ARG A 138 -0.21 -11.03 -0.73
CA ARG A 138 0.21 -9.76 -1.37
C ARG A 138 1.70 -9.48 -1.16
N LEU A 139 2.22 -9.69 0.05
CA LEU A 139 3.65 -9.53 0.31
C LEU A 139 4.48 -10.56 -0.48
N ASN A 140 4.03 -11.81 -0.54
CA ASN A 140 4.68 -12.85 -1.33
C ASN A 140 4.72 -12.47 -2.81
N ASP A 141 3.59 -12.04 -3.37
CA ASP A 141 3.48 -11.59 -4.76
C ASP A 141 4.39 -10.39 -5.02
N TYR A 142 4.48 -9.45 -4.07
CA TYR A 142 5.33 -8.26 -4.18
C TYR A 142 6.82 -8.57 -4.07
N TYR A 143 7.21 -9.53 -3.21
CA TYR A 143 8.59 -9.95 -2.97
C TYR A 143 9.02 -11.18 -3.78
N ASP A 144 8.19 -11.60 -4.74
CA ASP A 144 8.44 -12.74 -5.63
C ASP A 144 8.70 -14.06 -4.89
N LEU A 145 7.85 -14.36 -3.90
CA LEU A 145 7.90 -15.62 -3.14
C LEU A 145 6.95 -16.66 -3.75
N PRO A 146 7.26 -17.97 -3.61
CA PRO A 146 6.43 -19.02 -4.19
C PRO A 146 4.98 -19.00 -3.69
N PRO A 147 3.99 -19.29 -4.55
CA PRO A 147 2.60 -19.46 -4.13
C PRO A 147 2.46 -20.52 -3.04
N GLY A 148 1.57 -20.27 -2.06
CA GLY A 148 1.35 -21.14 -0.91
C GLY A 148 2.28 -20.87 0.27
N THR A 149 3.30 -20.01 0.12
CA THR A 149 4.17 -19.56 1.21
C THR A 149 3.36 -18.84 2.31
N GLU A 150 2.22 -18.24 1.98
CA GLU A 150 1.33 -17.58 2.94
C GLU A 150 0.81 -18.53 4.01
N HIS A 151 0.53 -19.79 3.68
CA HIS A 151 0.05 -20.78 4.66
C HIS A 151 1.15 -21.16 5.65
N GLN A 152 2.40 -21.24 5.17
CA GLN A 152 3.55 -21.51 6.02
C GLN A 152 3.86 -20.33 6.93
N CYS A 153 3.75 -19.10 6.42
CA CYS A 153 3.91 -17.90 7.22
C CYS A 153 2.82 -17.79 8.29
N TRP A 154 1.56 -17.97 7.90
CA TRP A 154 0.43 -17.92 8.83
C TRP A 154 0.59 -18.93 9.97
N LYS A 155 0.93 -20.18 9.66
CA LYS A 155 1.14 -21.22 10.67
C LYS A 155 2.27 -20.90 11.66
N GLN A 156 3.28 -20.12 11.24
CA GLN A 156 4.39 -19.74 12.11
C GLN A 156 4.07 -18.60 13.06
N VAL A 157 3.14 -17.72 12.68
CA VAL A 157 2.68 -16.60 13.51
C VAL A 157 1.50 -17.01 14.40
N ASP A 158 0.50 -17.71 13.87
CA ASP A 158 -0.65 -18.27 14.61
C ASP A 158 -0.32 -19.67 15.18
N ARG A 159 0.71 -19.75 16.04
CA ARG A 159 1.23 -21.03 16.56
C ARG A 159 0.23 -21.79 17.42
N GLU A 160 -0.61 -21.05 18.13
CA GLU A 160 -1.65 -21.59 19.00
C GLU A 160 -2.94 -21.94 18.24
N ASN A 161 -2.98 -21.64 16.92
CA ASN A 161 -4.13 -21.89 16.05
C ASN A 161 -5.41 -21.26 16.61
N LEU A 162 -5.28 -20.01 17.05
CA LEU A 162 -6.39 -19.20 17.56
C LEU A 162 -7.27 -18.67 16.42
N GLY A 163 -6.74 -18.65 15.19
CA GLY A 163 -7.43 -18.11 14.02
C GLY A 163 -7.36 -16.59 13.93
N TYR A 164 -6.60 -15.94 14.81
CA TYR A 164 -6.29 -14.52 14.80
C TYR A 164 -4.93 -14.26 15.45
N ILE A 165 -4.34 -13.11 15.13
CA ILE A 165 -3.10 -12.61 15.74
C ILE A 165 -3.22 -11.11 16.00
N THR A 166 -2.33 -10.55 16.80
CA THR A 166 -2.20 -9.09 16.92
C THR A 166 -1.40 -8.53 15.76
N GLN A 167 -1.48 -7.21 15.56
CA GLN A 167 -0.60 -6.52 14.62
C GLN A 167 0.86 -6.64 15.04
N GLU A 168 1.16 -6.55 16.34
CA GLU A 168 2.51 -6.70 16.89
C GLU A 168 3.11 -8.07 16.51
N ASP A 169 2.35 -9.16 16.70
CA ASP A 169 2.79 -10.52 16.33
C ASP A 169 3.16 -10.62 14.85
N LEU A 170 2.35 -10.02 13.97
CA LEU A 170 2.59 -10.04 12.53
C LEU A 170 3.84 -9.24 12.16
N MET A 171 3.99 -8.05 12.73
CA MET A 171 5.13 -7.16 12.46
C MET A 171 6.44 -7.74 12.98
N ASP A 172 6.43 -8.33 14.17
CA ASP A 172 7.56 -9.06 14.74
C ASP A 172 7.96 -10.24 13.84
N TYR A 173 6.99 -11.01 13.35
CA TYR A 173 7.28 -12.09 12.42
C TYR A 173 7.91 -11.58 11.12
N ILE A 174 7.32 -10.56 10.48
CA ILE A 174 7.77 -10.01 9.19
C ILE A 174 9.17 -9.41 9.32
N SER A 175 9.44 -8.66 10.39
CA SER A 175 10.74 -8.01 10.62
C SER A 175 11.89 -9.02 10.72
N GLN A 176 11.62 -10.25 11.16
CA GLN A 176 12.60 -11.33 11.27
C GLN A 176 12.83 -12.08 9.95
N GLN A 177 11.92 -11.96 8.97
CA GLN A 177 12.05 -12.67 7.70
C GLN A 177 13.02 -11.95 6.77
N LYS A 178 14.14 -12.61 6.44
CA LYS A 178 15.08 -12.09 5.43
C LYS A 178 14.39 -11.82 4.09
N ALA A 179 13.40 -12.65 3.73
CA ALA A 179 12.68 -12.56 2.47
C ALA A 179 12.04 -11.19 2.25
N TYR A 180 11.30 -10.70 3.26
CA TYR A 180 10.65 -9.39 3.23
C TYR A 180 11.64 -8.24 3.42
N ASN A 181 12.83 -8.49 3.97
CA ASN A 181 13.84 -7.46 4.18
C ASN A 181 14.78 -7.19 2.98
N ARG A 182 14.66 -7.95 1.88
CA ARG A 182 15.53 -7.79 0.69
C ARG A 182 15.24 -6.48 -0.06
N ARG A 183 16.29 -5.69 -0.35
CA ARG A 183 16.20 -4.54 -1.28
C ARG A 183 15.80 -5.03 -2.67
N TYR A 184 14.89 -4.29 -3.30
CA TYR A 184 14.29 -4.63 -4.60
C TYR A 184 15.33 -4.78 -5.74
N HIS A 185 16.50 -4.15 -5.59
CA HIS A 185 17.55 -4.09 -6.62
C HIS A 185 18.39 -5.36 -6.82
N ASN A 186 18.11 -6.46 -6.12
CA ASN A 186 18.91 -7.69 -6.19
C ASN A 186 18.28 -8.82 -7.03
N PHE A 187 17.31 -8.50 -7.88
CA PHE A 187 16.80 -9.43 -8.90
C PHE A 187 17.46 -9.13 -10.26
N LEU A 188 18.79 -9.25 -10.31
CA LEU A 188 19.60 -9.41 -11.52
C LEU A 188 20.65 -10.49 -11.29
#